data_AF-A0A959L7H5-F1
#
_entry.id   AF-A0A959L7H5-F1
#
_cell.length_a   1.000
_cell.length_b   1.000
_cell.length_c   1.000
_cell.angle_alpha   90.00
_cell.angle_beta   90.00
_cell.angle_gamma   90.00
#
_symmetry.space_group_name_H-M   'P 1'
#
loop_
_entity.id
_entity.type
_entity.pdbx_description
1 polymer ?
#
loop_
_entity_poly.entity_id
_entity_poly.type
_entity_poly.pdbx_seq_one_letter_code
_entity_poly.pdbx_strand_id
1 'polypeptide(L)'
;MNRILLTLYILAILSIFRIEVAFGQLDDECKLSIGTNLGGLSDFGTELPFVDLMHNSREWYTKSVDDPDYIFDSGFAKELSYREDGYPTHIPQQVSESNYLQEVATIWAITDGWPSGVYTVLWDGTGQLDFWGTFDYLEQTDSQRIIFDIGNPVGGVIEMRIKESDINDPIRNIRVLMPGSEDNYEEEVFNPIWINKLKDFKSVRFMDWGQTNNWGNPNPGITEPLEYFSWDERSKLDHYTWAYNKGIPYEMMIRLMNELDIDGWVCVPHRAGEEYQKSMAQLFKDNLEPERHLYVEYSNEIWNWIFDQTHWVNEYGCEADGDLWPEGIVEFVQNTMNYWTEIYSDDLDKITRVVGVFTAWLDVSERIVYNLDPTSFDAISPTYYIGLNENQDAVLDNLGENATAENIINYAYANIPEVLTWIDGIQAIADSLHKEMVFYEGGQHLTPHPFGEEPSYAQALIDVQRSPLMYELYLDWFEELKKYQKGDKPLLLMNFSFISDRSAQYGSWGILETMEQDTSLIPAPKYRAITEINNGCQMTSTIDTVKNWDELTLFPNPALNQFEIKNLPAESKITILDLQGRPMVHYTQLSQNAFDIHNLPQGLYMVYIYTSDKQYIGCLKLVK
;
A
#
# COMPACT_ATOMS: atom_id res chain seq x y z
N MET A 1 64.70 -22.72 35.13
CA MET A 1 63.96 -21.45 35.12
C MET A 1 63.39 -21.04 33.76
N ASN A 2 63.91 -21.54 32.61
CA ASN A 2 63.50 -21.06 31.26
C ASN A 2 62.47 -21.91 30.49
N ARG A 3 61.90 -22.98 31.06
CA ARG A 3 60.84 -23.78 30.38
C ARG A 3 59.44 -23.61 30.97
N ILE A 4 59.32 -23.03 32.17
CA ILE A 4 58.02 -22.81 32.82
C ILE A 4 57.45 -21.44 32.45
N LEU A 5 58.30 -20.42 32.23
CA LEU A 5 57.86 -19.10 31.76
C LEU A 5 57.39 -19.08 30.30
N LEU A 6 57.89 -19.97 29.44
CA LEU A 6 57.49 -20.00 28.02
C LEU A 6 56.11 -20.64 27.82
N THR A 7 55.77 -21.66 28.62
CA THR A 7 54.45 -22.30 28.58
C THR A 7 53.35 -21.41 29.18
N LEU A 8 53.68 -20.59 30.18
CA LEU A 8 52.75 -19.61 30.76
C LEU A 8 52.51 -18.39 29.85
N TYR A 9 53.46 -18.05 28.97
CA TYR A 9 53.28 -16.97 27.98
C TYR A 9 52.44 -17.40 26.77
N ILE A 10 52.52 -18.67 26.35
CA ILE A 10 51.73 -19.21 25.23
C ILE A 10 50.27 -19.48 25.64
N LEU A 11 50.01 -19.81 26.92
CA LEU A 11 48.66 -19.95 27.45
C LEU A 11 47.96 -18.60 27.72
N ALA A 12 48.72 -17.51 27.92
CA ALA A 12 48.17 -16.16 28.13
C ALA A 12 47.84 -15.39 26.82
N ILE A 13 48.40 -15.83 25.68
CA ILE A 13 48.10 -15.23 24.35
C ILE A 13 46.90 -15.90 23.67
N LEU A 14 46.46 -17.08 24.14
CA LEU A 14 45.25 -17.76 23.66
C LEU A 14 43.95 -17.30 24.36
N SER A 15 44.02 -16.30 25.25
CA SER A 15 42.87 -15.80 26.03
C SER A 15 42.41 -14.39 25.62
N ILE A 16 42.94 -13.83 24.53
CA ILE A 16 42.65 -12.46 24.12
C ILE A 16 41.82 -12.49 22.84
N PHE A 17 40.54 -12.14 23.00
CA PHE A 17 39.49 -11.92 22.00
C PHE A 17 39.02 -13.13 21.18
N ARG A 18 38.21 -13.99 21.82
CA ARG A 18 36.92 -14.29 21.18
C ARG A 18 36.00 -13.13 21.52
N ILE A 19 35.96 -12.13 20.65
CA ILE A 19 34.71 -11.37 20.49
C ILE A 19 33.80 -12.39 19.80
N GLU A 20 33.07 -13.17 20.60
CA GLU A 20 31.77 -13.61 20.10
C GLU A 20 31.03 -12.30 19.88
N VAL A 21 30.95 -11.88 18.62
CA VAL A 21 29.92 -10.94 18.21
C VAL A 21 28.65 -11.71 18.52
N ALA A 22 28.12 -11.52 19.73
CA ALA A 22 26.73 -11.79 19.98
C ALA A 22 26.03 -10.87 18.99
N PHE A 23 25.62 -11.43 17.85
CA PHE A 23 24.60 -10.80 17.03
C PHE A 23 23.47 -10.50 18.01
N GLY A 24 23.26 -9.22 18.30
CA GLY A 24 22.24 -8.80 19.25
C GLY A 24 20.93 -9.32 18.71
N GLN A 25 20.35 -10.32 19.39
CA GLN A 25 19.01 -10.75 19.07
C GLN A 25 18.11 -9.55 19.33
N LEU A 26 17.32 -9.15 18.33
CA LEU A 26 16.37 -8.06 18.49
C LEU A 26 15.42 -8.39 19.65
N ASP A 27 15.01 -7.33 20.36
CA ASP A 27 13.90 -7.44 21.30
C ASP A 27 12.70 -8.05 20.58
N ASP A 28 11.91 -8.85 21.29
CA ASP A 28 10.88 -9.66 20.65
C ASP A 28 9.85 -8.83 19.87
N GLU A 29 9.53 -7.65 20.41
CA GLU A 29 8.67 -6.63 19.80
C GLU A 29 9.28 -6.01 18.52
N CYS A 30 10.59 -6.18 18.31
CA CYS A 30 11.36 -5.66 17.18
C CYS A 30 11.70 -6.66 16.08
N LYS A 31 11.26 -7.90 16.20
CA LYS A 31 11.66 -8.94 15.26
C LYS A 31 11.01 -8.83 13.88
N LEU A 32 9.87 -8.16 13.78
CA LEU A 32 9.14 -8.03 12.52
C LEU A 32 9.05 -6.57 12.10
N SER A 33 9.13 -6.33 10.80
CA SER A 33 8.77 -5.07 10.16
C SER A 33 7.78 -5.38 9.07
N ILE A 34 6.53 -4.96 9.26
CA ILE A 34 5.46 -5.24 8.31
C ILE A 34 5.30 -4.02 7.39
N GLY A 35 5.55 -4.21 6.11
CA GLY A 35 5.19 -3.27 5.06
C GLY A 35 3.83 -3.59 4.46
N THR A 36 3.39 -2.81 3.48
CA THR A 36 2.16 -3.11 2.73
C THR A 36 2.35 -2.88 1.24
N ASN A 37 1.74 -3.73 0.44
CA ASN A 37 1.58 -3.50 -0.99
C ASN A 37 0.41 -2.53 -1.21
N LEU A 38 0.65 -1.51 -2.04
CA LEU A 38 -0.31 -0.44 -2.33
C LEU A 38 -1.19 -0.83 -3.51
N GLY A 39 -2.51 -0.62 -3.40
CA GLY A 39 -3.45 -1.00 -4.44
C GLY A 39 -3.27 -0.20 -5.73
N GLY A 40 -3.40 -0.90 -6.87
CA GLY A 40 -3.44 -0.27 -8.19
C GLY A 40 -4.68 0.60 -8.36
N LEU A 41 -4.62 1.55 -9.30
CA LEU A 41 -5.76 2.43 -9.55
C LEU A 41 -6.79 1.76 -10.47
N SER A 42 -8.05 2.00 -10.17
CA SER A 42 -9.18 1.72 -11.05
C SER A 42 -10.30 2.72 -10.76
N ASP A 43 -11.24 2.85 -11.69
CA ASP A 43 -12.39 3.72 -11.52
C ASP A 43 -13.32 3.24 -10.39
N PHE A 44 -13.22 1.97 -9.99
CA PHE A 44 -14.03 1.35 -8.94
C PHE A 44 -13.25 1.06 -7.65
N GLY A 45 -11.98 1.48 -7.57
CA GLY A 45 -11.13 1.21 -6.41
C GLY A 45 -11.48 2.10 -5.22
N THR A 46 -11.42 1.53 -4.01
CA THR A 46 -11.65 2.27 -2.74
C THR A 46 -10.36 2.84 -2.12
N GLU A 47 -9.22 2.62 -2.76
CA GLU A 47 -7.92 3.23 -2.46
C GLU A 47 -7.67 4.39 -3.44
N LEU A 48 -7.73 5.63 -2.95
CA LEU A 48 -7.49 6.85 -3.74
C LEU A 48 -6.26 7.59 -3.16
N PRO A 49 -5.04 7.19 -3.57
CA PRO A 49 -3.81 7.76 -3.04
C PRO A 49 -3.55 9.20 -3.48
N PHE A 50 -4.18 9.69 -4.56
CA PHE A 50 -3.95 11.02 -5.13
C PHE A 50 -5.15 11.96 -4.92
N VAL A 51 -4.88 13.26 -4.79
CA VAL A 51 -5.94 14.29 -4.70
C VAL A 51 -6.52 14.68 -6.06
N ASP A 52 -5.83 14.36 -7.15
CA ASP A 52 -6.34 14.43 -8.52
C ASP A 52 -6.85 13.05 -8.95
N LEU A 53 -8.18 12.96 -9.02
CA LEU A 53 -8.91 11.73 -9.33
C LEU A 53 -9.02 11.46 -10.83
N MET A 54 -8.53 12.36 -11.70
CA MET A 54 -8.44 12.05 -13.13
C MET A 54 -7.57 10.81 -13.36
N HIS A 55 -6.53 10.61 -12.54
CA HIS A 55 -5.62 9.47 -12.63
C HIS A 55 -6.28 8.12 -12.36
N ASN A 56 -7.44 8.09 -11.71
CA ASN A 56 -8.22 6.88 -11.43
C ASN A 56 -9.17 6.50 -12.57
N SER A 57 -9.35 7.39 -13.54
CA SER A 57 -10.33 7.19 -14.61
C SER A 57 -10.00 5.98 -15.46
N ARG A 58 -11.02 5.22 -15.87
CA ARG A 58 -10.80 4.15 -16.86
C ARG A 58 -10.33 4.71 -18.19
N GLU A 59 -9.75 3.84 -19.01
CA GLU A 59 -9.35 4.22 -20.35
C GLU A 59 -10.53 4.78 -21.18
N TRP A 60 -10.22 5.68 -22.13
CA TRP A 60 -11.25 6.27 -22.98
C TRP A 60 -12.02 5.18 -23.74
N TYR A 61 -13.33 5.28 -23.72
CA TYR A 61 -14.22 4.61 -24.67
C TYR A 61 -14.92 5.65 -25.53
N THR A 62 -15.60 5.20 -26.58
CA THR A 62 -16.17 6.13 -27.56
C THR A 62 -17.69 6.12 -27.55
N LYS A 63 -18.30 7.25 -27.88
CA LYS A 63 -19.74 7.34 -28.14
C LYS A 63 -19.98 7.95 -29.51
N SER A 64 -20.99 7.44 -30.20
CA SER A 64 -21.45 8.02 -31.46
C SER A 64 -22.25 9.29 -31.21
N VAL A 65 -21.85 10.39 -31.84
CA VAL A 65 -22.55 11.68 -31.79
C VAL A 65 -23.89 11.55 -32.52
N ASP A 66 -24.97 11.95 -31.85
CA ASP A 66 -26.35 11.96 -32.35
C ASP A 66 -26.88 10.60 -32.85
N ASP A 67 -26.30 9.49 -32.39
CA ASP A 67 -26.77 8.15 -32.74
C ASP A 67 -28.07 7.81 -31.98
N PRO A 68 -29.19 7.55 -32.68
CA PRO A 68 -30.47 7.23 -32.06
C PRO A 68 -30.49 5.91 -31.28
N ASP A 69 -29.52 5.01 -31.48
CA ASP A 69 -29.43 3.74 -30.76
C ASP A 69 -28.82 3.92 -29.35
N TYR A 70 -28.19 5.06 -29.06
CA TYR A 70 -27.60 5.41 -27.76
C TYR A 70 -26.72 4.30 -27.16
N ILE A 71 -25.89 3.69 -27.99
CA ILE A 71 -24.96 2.64 -27.54
C ILE A 71 -24.00 3.24 -26.50
N PHE A 72 -23.83 2.55 -25.37
CA PHE A 72 -23.01 3.04 -24.26
C PHE A 72 -21.54 3.23 -24.65
N ASP A 73 -20.97 2.23 -25.33
CA ASP A 73 -19.66 2.26 -25.96
C ASP A 73 -19.79 1.79 -27.41
N SER A 74 -19.40 2.66 -28.33
CA SER A 74 -19.43 2.43 -29.78
C SER A 74 -18.26 1.56 -30.27
N GLY A 75 -17.23 1.36 -29.45
CA GLY A 75 -16.13 0.44 -29.73
C GLY A 75 -15.10 0.94 -30.74
N PHE A 76 -15.02 2.26 -30.97
CA PHE A 76 -14.11 2.91 -31.92
C PHE A 76 -12.91 3.59 -31.25
N ALA A 77 -12.63 3.27 -29.99
CA ALA A 77 -11.58 3.93 -29.21
C ALA A 77 -10.19 3.76 -29.83
N LYS A 78 -9.88 2.61 -30.44
CA LYS A 78 -8.56 2.32 -31.04
C LYS A 78 -8.38 3.01 -32.40
N GLU A 79 -9.47 3.44 -33.03
CA GLU A 79 -9.51 4.06 -34.35
C GLU A 79 -9.39 5.59 -34.28
N LEU A 80 -9.46 6.18 -33.08
CA LEU A 80 -9.25 7.62 -32.89
C LEU A 80 -7.76 8.00 -32.88
N SER A 81 -7.49 9.27 -33.18
CA SER A 81 -6.15 9.86 -33.09
C SER A 81 -5.92 10.51 -31.73
N TYR A 82 -4.92 10.03 -31.00
CA TYR A 82 -4.49 10.54 -29.70
C TYR A 82 -3.10 11.19 -29.76
N ARG A 83 -2.86 12.05 -28.79
CA ARG A 83 -1.56 12.60 -28.44
C ARG A 83 -0.78 11.59 -27.59
N GLU A 84 0.50 11.89 -27.34
CA GLU A 84 1.38 11.06 -26.50
C GLU A 84 0.93 11.00 -25.03
N ASP A 85 0.28 12.05 -24.53
CA ASP A 85 -0.34 12.10 -23.19
C ASP A 85 -1.69 11.36 -23.10
N GLY A 86 -2.09 10.68 -24.18
CA GLY A 86 -3.32 9.88 -24.27
C GLY A 86 -4.61 10.69 -24.43
N TYR A 87 -4.55 12.02 -24.54
CA TYR A 87 -5.73 12.83 -24.90
C TYR A 87 -6.00 12.79 -26.41
N PRO A 88 -7.27 12.86 -26.86
CA PRO A 88 -7.59 12.93 -28.29
C PRO A 88 -7.04 14.22 -28.90
N THR A 89 -6.59 14.15 -30.15
CA THR A 89 -6.07 15.33 -30.89
C THR A 89 -7.12 16.41 -31.15
N HIS A 90 -8.39 16.01 -31.21
CA HIS A 90 -9.58 16.85 -31.32
C HIS A 90 -10.82 15.96 -31.12
N ILE A 91 -11.97 16.56 -30.85
CA ILE A 91 -13.26 15.87 -30.74
C ILE A 91 -14.37 16.79 -31.30
N PRO A 92 -15.36 16.23 -32.02
CA PRO A 92 -15.47 14.81 -32.41
C PRO A 92 -14.61 14.45 -33.63
N GLN A 93 -14.34 13.15 -33.79
CA GLN A 93 -13.55 12.61 -34.91
C GLN A 93 -14.40 11.72 -35.82
N GLN A 94 -14.08 11.68 -37.12
CA GLN A 94 -14.67 10.74 -38.06
C GLN A 94 -13.80 9.49 -38.16
N VAL A 95 -14.40 8.31 -37.98
CA VAL A 95 -13.78 7.00 -38.27
C VAL A 95 -14.44 6.39 -39.50
N SER A 96 -13.66 5.65 -40.30
CA SER A 96 -14.10 5.10 -41.59
C SER A 96 -15.23 4.06 -41.47
N GLU A 97 -15.24 3.36 -40.34
CA GLU A 97 -16.12 2.24 -40.04
C GLU A 97 -17.46 2.68 -39.43
N SER A 98 -17.60 3.96 -39.05
CA SER A 98 -18.83 4.51 -38.45
C SER A 98 -19.53 5.50 -39.38
N ASN A 99 -20.87 5.48 -39.35
CA ASN A 99 -21.69 6.51 -39.99
C ASN A 99 -21.84 7.78 -39.13
N TYR A 100 -21.37 7.74 -37.88
CA TYR A 100 -21.47 8.83 -36.92
C TYR A 100 -20.09 9.33 -36.54
N LEU A 101 -19.99 10.63 -36.24
CA LEU A 101 -18.82 11.18 -35.58
C LEU A 101 -18.69 10.57 -34.18
N GLN A 102 -17.47 10.48 -33.67
CA GLN A 102 -17.16 9.85 -32.40
C GLN A 102 -16.64 10.87 -31.39
N GLU A 103 -17.20 10.84 -30.19
CA GLU A 103 -16.70 11.53 -29.00
C GLU A 103 -16.04 10.52 -28.05
N VAL A 104 -15.22 11.00 -27.11
CA VAL A 104 -14.64 10.16 -26.06
C VAL A 104 -15.35 10.39 -24.73
N ALA A 105 -15.49 9.30 -23.99
CA ALA A 105 -16.04 9.28 -22.64
C ALA A 105 -15.16 8.40 -21.74
N THR A 106 -15.19 8.68 -20.45
CA THR A 106 -14.59 7.83 -19.42
C THR A 106 -15.50 7.77 -18.20
N ILE A 107 -15.49 6.62 -17.51
CA ILE A 107 -16.02 6.53 -16.15
C ILE A 107 -14.88 6.94 -15.23
N TRP A 108 -15.07 8.06 -14.54
CA TRP A 108 -14.13 8.53 -13.54
C TRP A 108 -14.19 7.71 -12.27
N ALA A 109 -15.40 7.33 -11.87
CA ALA A 109 -15.65 6.81 -10.55
C ALA A 109 -16.84 5.87 -10.52
N ILE A 110 -16.69 4.76 -9.80
CA ILE A 110 -17.68 4.33 -8.83
C ILE A 110 -17.31 5.06 -7.54
N THR A 111 -18.24 5.85 -7.00
CA THR A 111 -17.91 6.85 -5.98
C THR A 111 -17.67 6.26 -4.59
N ASP A 112 -17.78 4.95 -4.41
CA ASP A 112 -17.54 4.29 -3.12
C ASP A 112 -16.11 4.59 -2.62
N GLY A 113 -15.99 5.12 -1.40
CA GLY A 113 -14.71 5.55 -0.83
C GLY A 113 -14.25 6.97 -1.21
N TRP A 114 -15.00 7.69 -2.05
CA TRP A 114 -14.74 9.12 -2.32
C TRP A 114 -15.20 10.00 -1.15
N PRO A 115 -14.44 11.04 -0.77
CA PRO A 115 -14.88 12.02 0.22
C PRO A 115 -16.14 12.77 -0.22
N SER A 116 -17.09 13.00 0.70
CA SER A 116 -18.19 13.93 0.42
C SER A 116 -17.70 15.37 0.32
N GLY A 117 -18.30 16.16 -0.57
CA GLY A 117 -18.05 17.60 -0.68
C GLY A 117 -17.95 18.10 -2.12
N VAL A 118 -17.48 19.34 -2.25
CA VAL A 118 -17.36 20.03 -3.54
C VAL A 118 -16.05 19.68 -4.22
N TYR A 119 -16.15 19.11 -5.41
CA TYR A 119 -15.04 18.80 -6.30
C TYR A 119 -14.86 19.90 -7.34
N THR A 120 -13.61 20.11 -7.76
CA THR A 120 -13.28 21.05 -8.85
C THR A 120 -12.70 20.28 -10.03
N VAL A 121 -13.20 20.56 -11.23
CA VAL A 121 -12.64 20.09 -12.49
C VAL A 121 -11.96 21.26 -13.20
N LEU A 122 -10.68 21.09 -13.53
CA LEU A 122 -9.88 22.03 -14.32
C LEU A 122 -9.41 21.33 -15.60
N TRP A 123 -9.24 22.07 -16.70
CA TRP A 123 -8.62 21.54 -17.91
C TRP A 123 -7.88 22.63 -18.68
N ASP A 124 -6.97 22.24 -19.56
CA ASP A 124 -6.35 23.16 -20.51
C ASP A 124 -6.94 22.92 -21.89
N GLY A 125 -6.93 23.94 -22.75
CA GLY A 125 -7.42 23.86 -24.12
C GLY A 125 -8.84 24.40 -24.32
N THR A 126 -9.29 24.37 -25.57
CA THR A 126 -10.57 24.92 -26.00
C THR A 126 -11.53 23.80 -26.39
N GLY A 127 -12.70 23.76 -25.76
CA GLY A 127 -13.71 22.74 -26.02
C GLY A 127 -14.81 22.71 -24.96
N GLN A 128 -15.55 21.60 -24.93
CA GLN A 128 -16.67 21.39 -24.01
C GLN A 128 -16.59 20.01 -23.35
N LEU A 129 -16.68 20.00 -22.02
CA LEU A 129 -16.90 18.79 -21.22
C LEU A 129 -18.38 18.62 -20.91
N ASP A 130 -18.82 17.37 -20.77
CA ASP A 130 -20.19 17.02 -20.36
C ASP A 130 -20.15 15.90 -19.32
N PHE A 131 -21.12 15.90 -18.41
CA PHE A 131 -21.12 15.03 -17.24
C PHE A 131 -22.45 14.30 -17.09
N TRP A 132 -22.37 13.03 -16.69
CA TRP A 132 -23.52 12.22 -16.35
C TRP A 132 -23.21 11.36 -15.12
N GLY A 133 -24.18 11.18 -14.23
CA GLY A 133 -23.99 10.29 -13.07
C GLY A 133 -24.44 10.89 -11.73
N THR A 134 -23.76 10.45 -10.66
CA THR A 134 -24.05 10.79 -9.27
C THR A 134 -23.26 12.03 -8.84
N PHE A 135 -23.89 13.19 -8.98
CA PHE A 135 -23.41 14.46 -8.43
C PHE A 135 -24.60 15.42 -8.29
N ASP A 136 -24.43 16.41 -7.43
CA ASP A 136 -25.33 17.55 -7.29
C ASP A 136 -24.63 18.83 -7.77
N TYR A 137 -25.42 19.85 -8.14
CA TYR A 137 -24.92 21.22 -8.39
C TYR A 137 -23.74 21.35 -9.38
N LEU A 138 -23.81 20.68 -10.54
CA LEU A 138 -22.83 20.88 -11.61
C LEU A 138 -22.92 22.31 -12.17
N GLU A 139 -21.86 23.10 -11.97
CA GLU A 139 -21.78 24.48 -12.44
C GLU A 139 -20.45 24.75 -13.12
N GLN A 140 -20.50 25.22 -14.37
CA GLN A 140 -19.34 25.80 -15.03
C GLN A 140 -19.13 27.23 -14.54
N THR A 141 -18.05 27.43 -13.78
CA THR A 141 -17.74 28.70 -13.11
C THR A 141 -16.76 29.57 -13.89
N ASP A 142 -16.03 28.97 -14.84
CA ASP A 142 -15.18 29.67 -15.81
C ASP A 142 -15.04 28.85 -17.12
N SER A 143 -14.34 29.37 -18.12
CA SER A 143 -14.14 28.70 -19.43
C SER A 143 -13.39 27.37 -19.34
N GLN A 144 -12.63 27.14 -18.27
CA GLN A 144 -11.86 25.92 -17.99
C GLN A 144 -12.06 25.40 -16.55
N ARG A 145 -13.21 25.71 -15.94
CA ARG A 145 -13.48 25.34 -14.54
C ARG A 145 -14.93 24.95 -14.31
N ILE A 146 -15.12 23.75 -13.79
CA ILE A 146 -16.43 23.23 -13.36
C ILE A 146 -16.34 22.83 -11.88
N ILE A 147 -17.42 22.98 -11.14
CA ILE A 147 -17.59 22.40 -9.80
C ILE A 147 -18.81 21.49 -9.77
N PHE A 148 -18.76 20.48 -8.91
CA PHE A 148 -19.92 19.66 -8.56
C PHE A 148 -19.79 19.19 -7.11
N ASP A 149 -20.91 18.80 -6.49
CA ASP A 149 -20.97 18.34 -5.11
C ASP A 149 -21.30 16.84 -5.05
N ILE A 150 -20.62 16.09 -4.18
CA ILE A 150 -20.98 14.72 -3.83
C ILE A 150 -21.51 14.71 -2.40
N GLY A 151 -22.84 14.68 -2.26
CA GLY A 151 -23.49 14.55 -0.96
C GLY A 151 -23.43 13.13 -0.38
N ASN A 152 -23.63 12.11 -1.23
CA ASN A 152 -23.55 10.70 -0.84
C ASN A 152 -22.70 9.91 -1.86
N PRO A 153 -21.50 9.47 -1.48
CA PRO A 153 -20.59 8.75 -2.38
C PRO A 153 -20.95 7.27 -2.57
N VAL A 154 -21.96 6.73 -1.88
CA VAL A 154 -22.24 5.28 -1.92
C VAL A 154 -22.92 4.84 -3.21
N GLY A 155 -22.32 3.88 -3.92
CA GLY A 155 -22.89 3.21 -5.11
C GLY A 155 -23.17 4.13 -6.30
N GLY A 156 -22.54 5.30 -6.36
CA GLY A 156 -22.68 6.25 -7.45
C GLY A 156 -21.71 5.97 -8.59
N VAL A 157 -22.01 6.49 -9.78
CA VAL A 157 -21.11 6.42 -10.95
C VAL A 157 -21.00 7.82 -11.54
N ILE A 158 -19.81 8.24 -11.98
CA ILE A 158 -19.60 9.51 -12.70
C ILE A 158 -18.92 9.25 -14.04
N GLU A 159 -19.56 9.69 -15.13
CA GLU A 159 -19.03 9.69 -16.49
C GLU A 159 -18.70 11.13 -16.90
N MET A 160 -17.52 11.31 -17.48
CA MET A 160 -17.17 12.53 -18.22
C MET A 160 -17.10 12.22 -19.71
N ARG A 161 -17.57 13.16 -20.53
CA ARG A 161 -17.35 13.20 -21.98
C ARG A 161 -16.62 14.46 -22.38
N ILE A 162 -15.73 14.33 -23.35
CA ILE A 162 -15.28 15.46 -24.15
C ILE A 162 -16.25 15.52 -25.32
N LYS A 163 -17.06 16.57 -25.46
CA LYS A 163 -18.00 16.73 -26.58
C LYS A 163 -17.43 17.55 -27.72
N GLU A 164 -16.59 18.52 -27.38
CA GLU A 164 -15.87 19.34 -28.33
C GLU A 164 -14.43 19.52 -27.82
N SER A 165 -13.45 19.44 -28.71
CA SER A 165 -12.04 19.74 -28.43
C SER A 165 -11.39 20.25 -29.71
N ASP A 166 -10.90 21.49 -29.70
CA ASP A 166 -10.35 22.18 -30.87
C ASP A 166 -9.03 21.53 -31.31
N ILE A 167 -8.89 21.22 -32.60
CA ILE A 167 -7.67 20.62 -33.16
C ILE A 167 -6.41 21.49 -33.03
N ASN A 168 -6.56 22.81 -32.89
CA ASN A 168 -5.45 23.75 -32.73
C ASN A 168 -5.11 24.04 -31.27
N ASP A 169 -6.00 23.68 -30.35
CA ASP A 169 -5.81 23.82 -28.90
C ASP A 169 -6.66 22.76 -28.16
N PRO A 170 -6.29 21.48 -28.27
CA PRO A 170 -7.13 20.40 -27.77
C PRO A 170 -7.17 20.39 -26.25
N ILE A 171 -8.33 19.95 -25.74
CA ILE A 171 -8.51 19.64 -24.33
C ILE A 171 -7.45 18.63 -23.88
N ARG A 172 -6.78 18.95 -22.79
CA ARG A 172 -5.72 18.17 -22.14
C ARG A 172 -5.59 18.56 -20.67
N ASN A 173 -4.76 17.85 -19.92
CA ASN A 173 -4.43 18.19 -18.53
C ASN A 173 -5.70 18.43 -17.69
N ILE A 174 -6.65 17.51 -17.82
CA ILE A 174 -7.88 17.50 -17.02
C ILE A 174 -7.49 17.07 -15.61
N ARG A 175 -7.88 17.86 -14.61
CA ARG A 175 -7.69 17.58 -13.19
C ARG A 175 -9.05 17.47 -12.52
N VAL A 176 -9.26 16.45 -11.71
CA VAL A 176 -10.48 16.24 -10.91
C VAL A 176 -10.09 16.28 -9.44
N LEU A 177 -10.18 17.47 -8.86
CA LEU A 177 -9.60 17.76 -7.56
C LEU A 177 -10.60 17.47 -6.44
N MET A 178 -10.15 16.69 -5.45
CA MET A 178 -10.87 16.43 -4.22
C MET A 178 -11.26 17.71 -3.46
N PRO A 179 -12.27 17.64 -2.57
CA PRO A 179 -12.65 18.76 -1.73
C PRO A 179 -11.46 19.31 -0.93
N GLY A 180 -11.13 20.58 -1.19
CA GLY A 180 -10.09 21.32 -0.47
C GLY A 180 -8.66 21.19 -1.01
N SER A 181 -8.43 20.52 -2.16
CA SER A 181 -7.08 20.39 -2.75
C SER A 181 -6.76 21.38 -3.87
N GLU A 182 -7.74 22.18 -4.35
CA GLU A 182 -7.56 23.07 -5.51
C GLU A 182 -6.37 24.05 -5.38
N ASP A 183 -6.09 24.53 -4.17
CA ASP A 183 -5.06 25.53 -3.92
C ASP A 183 -3.63 24.95 -3.88
N ASN A 184 -3.45 23.62 -3.76
CA ASN A 184 -2.15 22.99 -3.50
C ASN A 184 -1.96 21.59 -4.11
N TYR A 185 -2.81 21.15 -5.04
CA TYR A 185 -2.78 19.78 -5.58
C TYR A 185 -1.46 19.40 -6.27
N GLU A 186 -0.64 20.37 -6.70
CA GLU A 186 0.66 20.12 -7.32
C GLU A 186 1.76 19.84 -6.26
N GLU A 187 1.70 20.53 -5.13
CA GLU A 187 2.62 20.33 -4.00
C GLU A 187 2.18 19.21 -3.05
N GLU A 188 0.89 19.06 -2.80
CA GLU A 188 0.28 18.04 -1.93
C GLU A 188 -0.49 17.02 -2.78
N VAL A 189 0.24 16.26 -3.61
CA VAL A 189 -0.36 15.32 -4.58
C VAL A 189 -1.06 14.13 -3.93
N PHE A 190 -0.62 13.73 -2.74
CA PHE A 190 -1.18 12.56 -2.07
C PHE A 190 -2.35 12.93 -1.17
N ASN A 191 -3.35 12.06 -1.15
CA ASN A 191 -4.51 12.21 -0.30
C ASN A 191 -4.10 12.15 1.19
N PRO A 192 -4.35 13.21 1.98
CA PRO A 192 -3.91 13.28 3.37
C PRO A 192 -4.57 12.21 4.27
N ILE A 193 -5.77 11.74 3.94
CA ILE A 193 -6.43 10.64 4.68
C ILE A 193 -5.65 9.35 4.48
N TRP A 194 -5.31 9.04 3.23
CA TRP A 194 -4.53 7.87 2.86
C TRP A 194 -3.13 7.88 3.49
N ILE A 195 -2.42 9.02 3.37
CA ILE A 195 -1.11 9.22 3.99
C ILE A 195 -1.15 9.00 5.50
N ASN A 196 -2.19 9.46 6.19
CA ASN A 196 -2.30 9.28 7.64
C ASN A 196 -2.43 7.81 8.07
N LYS A 197 -3.00 6.95 7.23
CA LYS A 197 -3.05 5.50 7.48
C LYS A 197 -1.75 4.80 7.13
N LEU A 198 -1.03 5.30 6.12
CA LEU A 198 0.21 4.71 5.63
C LEU A 198 1.42 4.96 6.55
N LYS A 199 1.38 6.00 7.40
CA LYS A 199 2.47 6.37 8.33
C LYS A 199 2.88 5.28 9.33
N ASP A 200 2.01 4.30 9.58
CA ASP A 200 2.32 3.17 10.48
C ASP A 200 3.23 2.11 9.83
N PHE A 201 3.51 2.22 8.53
CA PHE A 201 4.37 1.32 7.78
C PHE A 201 5.78 1.89 7.62
N LYS A 202 6.78 1.00 7.58
CA LYS A 202 8.19 1.36 7.33
C LYS A 202 8.66 1.03 5.92
N SER A 203 7.86 0.27 5.18
CA SER A 203 8.09 -0.06 3.80
C SER A 203 6.78 -0.20 3.03
N VAL A 204 6.84 0.08 1.73
CA VAL A 204 5.74 -0.13 0.77
C VAL A 204 6.20 -0.96 -0.41
N ARG A 205 5.30 -1.77 -0.97
CA ARG A 205 5.51 -2.49 -2.24
C ARG A 205 4.62 -1.88 -3.30
N PHE A 206 5.19 -1.69 -4.49
CA PHE A 206 4.57 -1.01 -5.61
C PHE A 206 4.14 -1.98 -6.72
N MET A 207 3.82 -3.24 -6.39
CA MET A 207 3.53 -4.25 -7.41
C MET A 207 2.30 -3.87 -8.23
N ASP A 208 1.20 -3.50 -7.57
CA ASP A 208 -0.03 -3.07 -8.25
C ASP A 208 0.03 -1.61 -8.73
N TRP A 209 0.76 -0.73 -8.03
CA TRP A 209 1.06 0.61 -8.54
C TRP A 209 1.77 0.54 -9.88
N GLY A 210 2.75 -0.35 -10.00
CA GLY A 210 3.47 -0.59 -11.24
C GLY A 210 2.69 -1.39 -12.27
N GLN A 211 1.49 -1.92 -11.95
CA GLN A 211 0.73 -2.85 -12.81
C GLN A 211 1.59 -4.03 -13.29
N THR A 212 2.38 -4.60 -12.38
CA THR A 212 3.41 -5.60 -12.70
C THR A 212 2.82 -6.84 -13.37
N ASN A 213 1.69 -7.32 -12.84
CA ASN A 213 0.96 -8.44 -13.41
C ASN A 213 0.37 -8.04 -14.78
N ASN A 214 0.70 -8.81 -15.82
CA ASN A 214 0.29 -8.55 -17.20
C ASN A 214 0.76 -7.18 -17.74
N TRP A 215 1.86 -6.64 -17.20
CA TRP A 215 2.36 -5.30 -17.55
C TRP A 215 2.47 -5.07 -19.05
N GLY A 216 1.86 -3.99 -19.53
CA GLY A 216 1.88 -3.57 -20.92
C GLY A 216 1.08 -4.44 -21.88
N ASN A 217 0.37 -5.48 -21.40
CA ASN A 217 -0.49 -6.31 -22.25
C ASN A 217 -1.87 -5.66 -22.44
N PRO A 218 -2.28 -5.28 -23.66
CA PRO A 218 -3.62 -4.78 -23.92
C PRO A 218 -4.67 -5.90 -24.05
N ASN A 219 -4.26 -7.17 -24.17
CA ASN A 219 -5.15 -8.33 -24.31
C ASN A 219 -4.75 -9.46 -23.35
N PRO A 220 -5.10 -9.35 -22.05
CA PRO A 220 -4.77 -10.38 -21.07
C PRO A 220 -5.24 -11.78 -21.49
N GLY A 221 -4.42 -12.80 -21.24
CA GLY A 221 -4.68 -14.20 -21.60
C GLY A 221 -4.20 -14.61 -23.00
N ILE A 222 -3.53 -13.70 -23.73
CA ILE A 222 -2.84 -14.00 -24.99
C ILE A 222 -1.34 -13.78 -24.77
N THR A 223 -0.52 -14.79 -25.05
CA THR A 223 0.94 -14.64 -24.99
C THR A 223 1.42 -13.72 -26.12
N GLU A 224 2.04 -12.62 -25.73
CA GLU A 224 2.57 -11.61 -26.64
C GLU A 224 3.89 -12.07 -27.29
N PRO A 225 4.29 -11.50 -28.46
CA PRO A 225 5.55 -11.83 -29.12
C PRO A 225 6.79 -11.49 -28.25
N LEU A 226 7.95 -12.09 -28.56
CA LEU A 226 9.25 -11.73 -27.99
C LEU A 226 9.69 -10.34 -28.45
N GLU A 227 9.08 -9.32 -27.86
CA GLU A 227 9.39 -7.91 -28.07
C GLU A 227 9.58 -7.25 -26.70
N TYR A 228 10.73 -6.58 -26.54
CA TYR A 228 11.08 -5.86 -25.34
C TYR A 228 10.63 -4.40 -25.44
N PHE A 229 10.10 -3.89 -24.33
CA PHE A 229 9.76 -2.48 -24.20
C PHE A 229 11.00 -1.61 -23.99
N SER A 230 11.00 -0.46 -24.65
CA SER A 230 11.98 0.61 -24.46
C SER A 230 11.62 1.51 -23.28
N TRP A 231 12.60 2.22 -22.72
CA TRP A 231 12.41 3.12 -21.57
C TRP A 231 11.31 4.16 -21.79
N ASP A 232 11.15 4.66 -23.01
CA ASP A 232 10.17 5.69 -23.32
C ASP A 232 8.73 5.18 -23.27
N GLU A 233 8.52 3.85 -23.30
CA GLU A 233 7.20 3.24 -23.25
C GLU A 233 6.66 3.03 -21.82
N ARG A 234 7.40 3.42 -20.77
CA ARG A 234 6.89 3.40 -19.39
C ARG A 234 5.71 4.36 -19.19
N SER A 235 5.02 4.22 -18.05
CA SER A 235 4.03 5.23 -17.63
C SER A 235 4.67 6.60 -17.38
N LYS A 236 3.98 7.67 -17.80
CA LYS A 236 4.45 9.07 -17.76
C LYS A 236 3.54 9.91 -16.87
N LEU A 237 4.10 10.92 -16.21
CA LEU A 237 3.38 11.80 -15.30
C LEU A 237 2.23 12.55 -15.97
N ASP A 238 2.37 12.89 -17.26
CA ASP A 238 1.39 13.64 -18.03
C ASP A 238 0.36 12.76 -18.75
N HIS A 239 0.45 11.43 -18.66
CA HIS A 239 -0.59 10.55 -19.19
C HIS A 239 -1.90 10.77 -18.43
N TYR A 240 -3.01 10.93 -19.15
CA TYR A 240 -4.29 11.36 -18.57
C TYR A 240 -4.84 10.45 -17.47
N THR A 241 -4.49 9.16 -17.50
CA THR A 241 -4.86 8.18 -16.47
C THR A 241 -3.66 7.34 -16.07
N TRP A 242 -3.63 6.89 -14.82
CA TRP A 242 -2.68 5.88 -14.34
C TRP A 242 -3.39 4.55 -14.03
N ALA A 243 -4.71 4.47 -14.23
CA ALA A 243 -5.52 3.26 -14.16
C ALA A 243 -5.57 2.52 -15.52
N TYR A 244 -4.39 2.20 -16.07
CA TYR A 244 -4.21 1.48 -17.33
C TYR A 244 -3.07 0.47 -17.20
N ASN A 245 -2.82 -0.30 -18.25
CA ASN A 245 -1.92 -1.46 -18.22
C ASN A 245 -0.42 -1.17 -17.97
N LYS A 246 -0.03 0.07 -17.64
CA LYS A 246 1.35 0.42 -17.22
C LYS A 246 1.43 1.04 -15.83
N GLY A 247 0.29 1.33 -15.22
CA GLY A 247 0.18 1.81 -13.84
C GLY A 247 0.67 3.23 -13.60
N ILE A 248 1.00 3.51 -12.35
CA ILE A 248 1.50 4.77 -11.82
C ILE A 248 2.99 4.95 -12.21
N PRO A 249 3.41 6.16 -12.63
CA PRO A 249 4.81 6.44 -12.95
C PRO A 249 5.77 6.24 -11.78
N TYR A 250 6.98 5.76 -12.07
CA TYR A 250 8.04 5.53 -11.07
C TYR A 250 8.41 6.79 -10.28
N GLU A 251 8.29 7.97 -10.88
CA GLU A 251 8.50 9.26 -10.21
C GLU A 251 7.56 9.45 -9.00
N MET A 252 6.34 8.93 -9.04
CA MET A 252 5.39 9.01 -7.91
C MET A 252 5.73 8.00 -6.81
N MET A 253 6.29 6.84 -7.17
CA MET A 253 6.82 5.88 -6.18
C MET A 253 7.98 6.51 -5.40
N ILE A 254 8.92 7.15 -6.10
CA ILE A 254 10.06 7.86 -5.52
C ILE A 254 9.58 9.04 -4.65
N ARG A 255 8.63 9.83 -5.14
CA ARG A 255 8.05 10.95 -4.39
C ARG A 255 7.44 10.48 -3.08
N LEU A 256 6.65 9.39 -3.10
CA LEU A 256 6.07 8.82 -1.89
C LEU A 256 7.14 8.39 -0.88
N MET A 257 8.17 7.67 -1.37
CA MET A 257 9.26 7.18 -0.53
C MET A 257 9.97 8.31 0.20
N ASN A 258 10.32 9.38 -0.52
CA ASN A 258 11.00 10.54 0.04
C ASN A 258 10.08 11.37 0.97
N GLU A 259 8.82 11.62 0.58
CA GLU A 259 7.91 12.44 1.39
C GLU A 259 7.52 11.78 2.73
N LEU A 260 7.49 10.44 2.78
CA LEU A 260 7.11 9.70 3.98
C LEU A 260 8.27 9.07 4.75
N ASP A 261 9.50 9.29 4.30
CA ASP A 261 10.66 8.63 4.89
C ASP A 261 10.46 7.11 4.99
N ILE A 262 9.97 6.50 3.90
CA ILE A 262 9.62 5.07 3.83
C ILE A 262 10.44 4.32 2.78
N ASP A 263 10.79 3.08 3.07
CA ASP A 263 11.48 2.20 2.13
C ASP A 263 10.52 1.61 1.09
N GLY A 264 11.05 1.12 -0.03
CA GLY A 264 10.23 0.73 -1.17
C GLY A 264 10.61 -0.63 -1.74
N TRP A 265 9.64 -1.31 -2.37
CA TRP A 265 9.85 -2.51 -3.15
C TRP A 265 9.23 -2.34 -4.54
N VAL A 266 10.06 -2.49 -5.57
CA VAL A 266 9.65 -2.36 -6.97
C VAL A 266 9.86 -3.65 -7.74
N CYS A 267 8.91 -3.93 -8.64
CA CYS A 267 9.00 -5.04 -9.57
C CYS A 267 9.35 -4.50 -10.96
N VAL A 268 10.30 -5.13 -11.64
CA VAL A 268 10.68 -4.80 -13.02
C VAL A 268 9.73 -5.50 -13.98
N PRO A 269 9.14 -4.82 -14.98
CA PRO A 269 8.27 -5.47 -15.96
C PRO A 269 8.95 -6.64 -16.66
N HIS A 270 8.26 -7.77 -16.81
CA HIS A 270 8.80 -9.00 -17.42
C HIS A 270 9.35 -8.82 -18.85
N ARG A 271 8.84 -7.82 -19.60
CA ARG A 271 9.29 -7.48 -20.96
C ARG A 271 10.16 -6.23 -21.03
N ALA A 272 10.68 -5.73 -19.91
CA ALA A 272 11.60 -4.61 -19.92
C ALA A 272 12.93 -5.01 -20.59
N GLY A 273 13.31 -4.30 -21.66
CA GLY A 273 14.62 -4.49 -22.30
C GLY A 273 15.78 -4.00 -21.43
N GLU A 274 17.01 -4.35 -21.76
CA GLU A 274 18.21 -3.97 -21.00
C GLU A 274 18.26 -2.46 -20.67
N GLU A 275 18.11 -1.60 -21.69
CA GLU A 275 18.13 -0.15 -21.50
C GLU A 275 16.98 0.37 -20.64
N TYR A 276 15.81 -0.28 -20.69
CA TYR A 276 14.70 0.04 -19.79
C TYR A 276 15.12 -0.22 -18.35
N GLN A 277 15.64 -1.41 -18.06
CA GLN A 277 15.98 -1.81 -16.69
C GLN A 277 17.10 -0.95 -16.11
N LYS A 278 18.14 -0.65 -16.91
CA LYS A 278 19.22 0.26 -16.52
C LYS A 278 18.71 1.67 -16.26
N SER A 279 17.83 2.19 -17.13
CA SER A 279 17.23 3.52 -16.95
C SER A 279 16.30 3.58 -15.74
N MET A 280 15.56 2.50 -15.45
CA MET A 280 14.75 2.37 -14.24
C MET A 280 15.64 2.42 -12.99
N ALA A 281 16.68 1.60 -12.92
CA ALA A 281 17.63 1.59 -11.82
C ALA A 281 18.29 2.97 -11.62
N GLN A 282 18.67 3.63 -12.72
CA GLN A 282 19.27 4.96 -12.68
C GLN A 282 18.30 6.02 -12.15
N LEU A 283 17.01 5.97 -12.55
CA LEU A 283 15.98 6.89 -12.05
C LEU A 283 15.83 6.79 -10.53
N PHE A 284 15.74 5.57 -9.99
CA PHE A 284 15.65 5.38 -8.53
C PHE A 284 16.93 5.81 -7.82
N LYS A 285 18.11 5.44 -8.35
CA LYS A 285 19.41 5.81 -7.77
C LYS A 285 19.61 7.32 -7.68
N ASP A 286 19.19 8.07 -8.69
CA ASP A 286 19.42 9.51 -8.75
C ASP A 286 18.45 10.34 -7.90
N ASN A 287 17.25 9.80 -7.59
CA ASN A 287 16.15 10.59 -7.03
C ASN A 287 15.67 10.10 -5.66
N LEU A 288 16.05 8.91 -5.20
CA LEU A 288 15.81 8.50 -3.81
C LEU A 288 16.74 9.23 -2.84
N GLU A 289 16.20 9.62 -1.69
CA GLU A 289 17.01 10.18 -0.61
C GLU A 289 18.05 9.15 -0.11
N PRO A 290 19.24 9.60 0.35
CA PRO A 290 20.34 8.71 0.70
C PRO A 290 20.01 7.66 1.78
N GLU A 291 19.06 7.96 2.66
CA GLU A 291 18.59 7.11 3.76
C GLU A 291 17.54 6.07 3.34
N ARG A 292 16.98 6.16 2.12
CA ARG A 292 15.96 5.21 1.63
C ARG A 292 16.60 3.91 1.16
N HIS A 293 15.94 2.79 1.47
CA HIS A 293 16.30 1.47 0.96
C HIS A 293 15.29 0.99 -0.10
N LEU A 294 15.78 0.30 -1.13
CA LEU A 294 14.95 -0.21 -2.22
C LEU A 294 15.13 -1.72 -2.43
N TYR A 295 14.04 -2.46 -2.39
CA TYR A 295 13.97 -3.87 -2.78
C TYR A 295 13.60 -3.97 -4.26
N VAL A 296 14.30 -4.82 -5.00
CA VAL A 296 14.14 -4.96 -6.45
C VAL A 296 13.89 -6.41 -6.79
N GLU A 297 12.80 -6.67 -7.51
CA GLU A 297 12.38 -8.00 -7.94
C GLU A 297 12.15 -8.00 -9.46
N TYR A 298 12.50 -9.11 -10.13
CA TYR A 298 12.10 -9.31 -11.52
C TYR A 298 10.65 -9.79 -11.58
N SER A 299 9.77 -8.96 -12.13
CA SER A 299 8.33 -9.22 -12.29
C SER A 299 7.66 -9.61 -10.96
N ASN A 300 6.55 -10.35 -11.04
CA ASN A 300 5.82 -10.93 -9.91
C ASN A 300 5.40 -12.36 -10.27
N GLU A 301 5.60 -13.30 -9.35
CA GLU A 301 5.17 -14.69 -9.43
C GLU A 301 5.32 -15.33 -10.82
N ILE A 302 6.53 -15.31 -11.37
CA ILE A 302 6.84 -15.85 -12.71
C ILE A 302 6.67 -17.38 -12.84
N TRP A 303 6.04 -18.02 -11.86
CA TRP A 303 5.61 -19.43 -11.84
C TRP A 303 4.08 -19.59 -11.78
N ASN A 304 3.34 -18.50 -11.57
CA ASN A 304 1.89 -18.53 -11.43
C ASN A 304 1.23 -18.40 -12.80
N TRP A 305 0.66 -19.51 -13.28
CA TRP A 305 0.06 -19.64 -14.61
C TRP A 305 -1.23 -18.83 -14.82
N ILE A 306 -1.76 -18.15 -13.79
CA ILE A 306 -2.85 -17.19 -13.99
C ILE A 306 -2.37 -15.92 -14.71
N PHE A 307 -1.06 -15.63 -14.67
CA PHE A 307 -0.51 -14.41 -15.22
C PHE A 307 0.22 -14.61 -16.55
N ASP A 308 0.09 -13.64 -17.44
CA ASP A 308 0.68 -13.64 -18.78
C ASP A 308 2.21 -13.69 -18.72
N GLN A 309 2.82 -13.03 -17.72
CA GLN A 309 4.28 -13.04 -17.59
C GLN A 309 4.85 -14.46 -17.43
N THR A 310 4.15 -15.37 -16.76
CA THR A 310 4.57 -16.77 -16.55
C THR A 310 4.57 -17.52 -17.87
N HIS A 311 3.52 -17.34 -18.68
CA HIS A 311 3.43 -17.91 -20.02
C HIS A 311 4.54 -17.37 -20.91
N TRP A 312 4.78 -16.05 -20.87
CA TRP A 312 5.79 -15.39 -21.68
C TRP A 312 7.22 -15.88 -21.37
N VAL A 313 7.61 -15.92 -20.08
CA VAL A 313 8.95 -16.39 -19.71
C VAL A 313 9.13 -17.90 -19.95
N ASN A 314 8.06 -18.70 -19.86
CA ASN A 314 8.11 -20.12 -20.24
C ASN A 314 8.32 -20.28 -21.75
N GLU A 315 7.53 -19.56 -22.56
CA GLU A 315 7.62 -19.67 -24.02
C GLU A 315 9.01 -19.28 -24.51
N TYR A 316 9.55 -18.16 -24.05
CA TYR A 316 10.82 -17.62 -24.58
C TYR A 316 12.06 -18.01 -23.80
N GLY A 317 11.96 -18.42 -22.54
CA GLY A 317 13.10 -18.92 -21.76
C GLY A 317 13.24 -20.43 -21.79
N CYS A 318 12.14 -21.18 -21.90
CA CYS A 318 12.17 -22.65 -21.85
C CYS A 318 11.86 -23.27 -23.21
N GLU A 319 10.68 -22.99 -23.77
CA GLU A 319 10.18 -23.74 -24.94
C GLU A 319 10.93 -23.39 -26.23
N ALA A 320 11.17 -22.11 -26.50
CA ALA A 320 11.84 -21.63 -27.70
C ALA A 320 13.30 -22.10 -27.79
N ASP A 321 14.00 -22.13 -26.65
CA ASP A 321 15.41 -22.50 -26.56
C ASP A 321 15.62 -23.99 -26.24
N GLY A 322 14.54 -24.71 -25.90
CA GLY A 322 14.56 -26.14 -25.59
C GLY A 322 15.11 -26.47 -24.20
N ASP A 323 15.07 -25.50 -23.29
CA ASP A 323 15.43 -25.65 -21.89
C ASP A 323 14.29 -26.23 -21.05
N LEU A 324 14.63 -26.69 -19.84
CA LEU A 324 13.66 -27.25 -18.90
C LEU A 324 12.99 -26.11 -18.11
N TRP A 325 11.69 -26.26 -17.86
CA TRP A 325 10.98 -25.42 -16.90
C TRP A 325 11.25 -25.89 -15.46
N PRO A 326 11.64 -25.01 -14.51
CA PRO A 326 11.73 -23.56 -14.63
C PRO A 326 13.13 -23.02 -14.96
N GLU A 327 14.15 -23.84 -15.20
CA GLU A 327 15.54 -23.39 -15.39
C GLU A 327 15.69 -22.34 -16.50
N GLY A 328 14.93 -22.44 -17.59
CA GLY A 328 14.98 -21.46 -18.69
C GLY A 328 14.53 -20.04 -18.28
N ILE A 329 13.75 -19.88 -17.22
CA ILE A 329 13.33 -18.54 -16.76
C ILE A 329 14.40 -17.82 -15.94
N VAL A 330 15.41 -18.56 -15.46
CA VAL A 330 16.44 -18.06 -14.54
C VAL A 330 17.26 -16.95 -15.18
N GLU A 331 17.47 -17.00 -16.50
CA GLU A 331 18.22 -15.96 -17.23
C GLU A 331 17.58 -14.57 -17.07
N PHE A 332 16.25 -14.46 -17.09
CA PHE A 332 15.58 -13.17 -16.94
C PHE A 332 15.79 -12.55 -15.55
N VAL A 333 15.69 -13.38 -14.51
CA VAL A 333 15.97 -12.99 -13.13
C VAL A 333 17.44 -12.57 -13.01
N GLN A 334 18.36 -13.40 -13.52
CA GLN A 334 19.80 -13.16 -13.47
C GLN A 334 20.20 -11.84 -14.14
N ASN A 335 19.65 -11.57 -15.33
CA ASN A 335 19.93 -10.35 -16.09
C ASN A 335 19.46 -9.11 -15.33
N THR A 336 18.25 -9.16 -14.75
CA THR A 336 17.73 -8.06 -13.92
C THR A 336 18.66 -7.76 -12.75
N MET A 337 19.06 -8.79 -12.00
CA MET A 337 19.97 -8.60 -10.87
C MET A 337 21.32 -8.02 -11.31
N ASN A 338 21.85 -8.44 -12.46
CA ASN A 338 23.10 -7.93 -13.00
C ASN A 338 23.01 -6.45 -13.41
N TYR A 339 21.94 -6.04 -14.09
CA TYR A 339 21.76 -4.65 -14.52
C TYR A 339 21.61 -3.69 -13.34
N TRP A 340 20.85 -4.07 -12.31
CA TRP A 340 20.75 -3.27 -11.09
C TRP A 340 22.08 -3.21 -10.34
N THR A 341 22.83 -4.31 -10.31
CA THR A 341 24.19 -4.34 -9.73
C THR A 341 25.15 -3.39 -10.45
N GLU A 342 25.07 -3.31 -11.79
CA GLU A 342 25.91 -2.42 -12.59
C GLU A 342 25.69 -0.95 -12.18
N ILE A 343 24.43 -0.52 -12.12
CA ILE A 343 24.06 0.87 -11.78
C ILE A 343 24.36 1.20 -10.31
N TYR A 344 24.10 0.28 -9.39
CA TYR A 344 24.34 0.46 -7.96
C TYR A 344 25.73 0.03 -7.50
N SER A 345 26.69 -0.21 -8.39
CA SER A 345 28.01 -0.77 -8.05
C SER A 345 28.75 -0.08 -6.89
N ASP A 346 28.61 1.24 -6.74
CA ASP A 346 29.20 2.03 -5.63
C ASP A 346 28.29 2.18 -4.39
N ASP A 347 27.04 1.74 -4.46
CA ASP A 347 25.98 1.91 -3.45
C ASP A 347 25.12 0.64 -3.27
N LEU A 348 25.72 -0.56 -3.41
CA LEU A 348 24.96 -1.82 -3.35
C LEU A 348 24.24 -2.03 -2.02
N ASP A 349 24.69 -1.38 -0.95
CA ASP A 349 24.05 -1.41 0.37
C ASP A 349 22.70 -0.68 0.41
N LYS A 350 22.37 0.15 -0.59
CA LYS A 350 21.07 0.84 -0.70
C LYS A 350 19.97 0.01 -1.36
N ILE A 351 20.32 -1.16 -1.91
CA ILE A 351 19.36 -2.05 -2.54
C ILE A 351 19.40 -3.44 -1.93
N THR A 352 18.27 -4.14 -2.01
CA THR A 352 18.21 -5.59 -1.85
C THR A 352 17.72 -6.18 -3.17
N ARG A 353 18.56 -6.97 -3.82
CA ARG A 353 18.20 -7.74 -5.01
C ARG A 353 17.46 -9.00 -4.57
N VAL A 354 16.17 -9.10 -4.89
CA VAL A 354 15.27 -10.14 -4.37
C VAL A 354 14.93 -11.15 -5.44
N VAL A 355 15.01 -12.43 -5.09
CA VAL A 355 14.50 -13.54 -5.89
C VAL A 355 13.18 -14.03 -5.28
N GLY A 356 12.07 -13.71 -5.93
CA GLY A 356 10.76 -14.27 -5.59
C GLY A 356 10.75 -15.79 -5.80
N VAL A 357 10.10 -16.52 -4.89
CA VAL A 357 9.93 -17.98 -4.95
C VAL A 357 8.53 -18.41 -4.53
N PHE A 358 8.11 -19.60 -4.96
CA PHE A 358 6.82 -20.14 -4.57
C PHE A 358 6.92 -20.93 -3.26
N THR A 359 6.29 -20.45 -2.20
CA THR A 359 6.32 -21.07 -0.86
C THR A 359 5.91 -22.54 -0.90
N ALA A 360 4.80 -22.86 -1.56
CA ALA A 360 4.21 -24.21 -1.55
C ALA A 360 4.80 -25.18 -2.59
N TRP A 361 5.70 -24.72 -3.48
CA TRP A 361 6.31 -25.56 -4.52
C TRP A 361 7.83 -25.56 -4.42
N LEU A 362 8.34 -26.27 -3.42
CA LEU A 362 9.76 -26.28 -3.07
C LEU A 362 10.68 -26.65 -4.24
N ASP A 363 10.32 -27.64 -5.07
CA ASP A 363 11.13 -28.05 -6.24
C ASP A 363 11.37 -26.90 -7.22
N VAL A 364 10.33 -26.12 -7.55
CA VAL A 364 10.46 -24.97 -8.45
C VAL A 364 11.35 -23.90 -7.82
N SER A 365 11.15 -23.63 -6.54
CA SER A 365 11.95 -22.66 -5.78
C SER A 365 13.42 -23.05 -5.71
N GLU A 366 13.74 -24.33 -5.46
CA GLU A 366 15.11 -24.86 -5.49
C GLU A 366 15.74 -24.70 -6.88
N ARG A 367 15.01 -25.07 -7.93
CA ARG A 367 15.54 -25.05 -9.30
C ARG A 367 15.73 -23.63 -9.84
N ILE A 368 14.93 -22.66 -9.42
CA ILE A 368 15.18 -21.25 -9.74
C ILE A 368 16.44 -20.78 -9.00
N VAL A 369 16.47 -20.92 -7.68
CA VAL A 369 17.51 -20.29 -6.86
C VAL A 369 18.88 -20.94 -7.06
N TYR A 370 18.98 -22.27 -7.17
CA TYR A 370 20.27 -22.96 -7.32
C TYR A 370 20.89 -22.84 -8.72
N ASN A 371 20.15 -22.34 -9.71
CA ASN A 371 20.67 -22.05 -11.04
C ASN A 371 21.07 -20.56 -11.21
N LEU A 372 20.82 -19.70 -10.22
CA LEU A 372 21.33 -18.33 -10.19
C LEU A 372 22.77 -18.27 -9.70
N ASP A 373 23.51 -17.23 -10.09
CA ASP A 373 24.76 -16.86 -9.44
C ASP A 373 24.44 -16.39 -7.99
N PRO A 374 24.89 -17.11 -6.96
CA PRO A 374 24.60 -16.74 -5.57
C PRO A 374 25.23 -15.42 -5.14
N THR A 375 26.09 -14.78 -5.94
CA THR A 375 26.64 -13.43 -5.66
C THR A 375 25.78 -12.30 -6.24
N SER A 376 24.82 -12.63 -7.10
CA SER A 376 24.02 -11.66 -7.83
C SER A 376 22.77 -11.18 -7.10
N PHE A 377 22.34 -11.86 -6.04
CA PHE A 377 21.15 -11.49 -5.27
C PHE A 377 21.41 -11.53 -3.76
N ASP A 378 20.55 -10.90 -2.98
CA ASP A 378 20.75 -10.66 -1.55
C ASP A 378 19.74 -11.41 -0.69
N ALA A 379 18.50 -11.56 -1.19
CA ALA A 379 17.42 -12.22 -0.47
C ALA A 379 16.59 -13.16 -1.35
N ILE A 380 16.04 -14.20 -0.70
CA ILE A 380 15.01 -15.08 -1.26
C ILE A 380 13.67 -14.65 -0.65
N SER A 381 12.63 -14.62 -1.46
CA SER A 381 11.32 -14.17 -0.99
C SER A 381 10.17 -15.10 -1.30
N PRO A 382 9.65 -15.84 -0.30
CA PRO A 382 8.38 -16.54 -0.38
C PRO A 382 7.20 -15.64 0.06
N THR A 383 5.98 -16.16 -0.05
CA THR A 383 4.78 -15.63 0.63
C THR A 383 4.64 -16.19 2.06
N TYR A 384 3.86 -15.52 2.90
CA TYR A 384 3.50 -15.99 4.25
C TYR A 384 1.98 -16.10 4.46
N TYR A 385 1.24 -16.51 3.43
CA TYR A 385 -0.21 -16.65 3.53
C TYR A 385 -0.64 -17.71 4.56
N ILE A 386 -1.67 -17.38 5.34
CA ILE A 386 -2.47 -18.36 6.09
C ILE A 386 -3.86 -18.43 5.49
N GLY A 387 -4.38 -19.64 5.30
CA GLY A 387 -5.64 -19.79 4.62
C GLY A 387 -6.21 -21.19 4.73
N LEU A 388 -7.12 -21.48 3.82
CA LEU A 388 -7.77 -22.77 3.70
C LEU A 388 -6.98 -23.67 2.75
N ASN A 389 -7.04 -24.98 2.95
CA ASN A 389 -6.61 -25.99 1.99
C ASN A 389 -7.81 -26.79 1.45
N GLU A 390 -7.57 -27.62 0.44
CA GLU A 390 -8.63 -28.38 -0.26
C GLU A 390 -9.53 -29.20 0.68
N ASN A 391 -8.98 -29.73 1.79
CA ASN A 391 -9.76 -30.50 2.75
C ASN A 391 -10.71 -29.60 3.55
N GLN A 392 -10.27 -28.41 3.91
CA GLN A 392 -11.06 -27.44 4.67
C GLN A 392 -12.15 -26.83 3.80
N ASP A 393 -11.84 -26.53 2.53
CA ASP A 393 -12.82 -26.08 1.53
C ASP A 393 -13.96 -27.07 1.38
N ALA A 394 -13.65 -28.37 1.22
CA ALA A 394 -14.66 -29.41 1.12
C ALA A 394 -15.55 -29.51 2.37
N VAL A 395 -15.02 -29.21 3.57
CA VAL A 395 -15.83 -29.18 4.80
C VAL A 395 -16.73 -27.96 4.83
N LEU A 396 -16.24 -26.80 4.40
CA LEU A 396 -17.02 -25.56 4.31
C LEU A 396 -18.14 -25.67 3.26
N ASP A 397 -17.88 -26.30 2.12
CA ASP A 397 -18.90 -26.61 1.11
C ASP A 397 -20.04 -27.47 1.67
N ASN A 398 -19.71 -28.45 2.53
CA ASN A 398 -20.71 -29.29 3.18
C ASN A 398 -21.53 -28.52 4.22
N LEU A 399 -20.95 -27.52 4.87
CA LEU A 399 -21.65 -26.63 5.81
C LEU A 399 -22.55 -25.64 5.05
N GLY A 400 -22.10 -25.16 3.89
CA GLY A 400 -22.75 -24.14 3.07
C GLY A 400 -23.13 -22.92 3.89
N GLU A 401 -24.40 -22.50 3.79
CA GLU A 401 -24.94 -21.35 4.53
C GLU A 401 -24.85 -21.49 6.07
N ASN A 402 -24.60 -22.69 6.60
CA ASN A 402 -24.40 -22.91 8.04
C ASN A 402 -22.95 -22.67 8.50
N ALA A 403 -22.02 -22.43 7.58
CA ALA A 403 -20.67 -22.03 7.93
C ALA A 403 -20.68 -20.69 8.66
N THR A 404 -19.78 -20.53 9.62
CA THR A 404 -19.64 -19.31 10.43
C THR A 404 -18.22 -18.77 10.33
N ALA A 405 -18.04 -17.49 10.67
CA ALA A 405 -16.71 -16.89 10.79
C ALA A 405 -15.77 -17.69 11.72
N GLU A 406 -16.30 -18.30 12.78
CA GLU A 406 -15.53 -19.16 13.69
C GLU A 406 -15.07 -20.46 13.00
N ASN A 407 -15.90 -21.04 12.12
CA ASN A 407 -15.47 -22.20 11.33
C ASN A 407 -14.27 -21.82 10.43
N ILE A 408 -14.35 -20.69 9.73
CA ILE A 408 -13.26 -20.21 8.86
C ILE A 408 -11.96 -20.06 9.65
N ILE A 409 -11.99 -19.37 10.80
CA ILE A 409 -10.79 -19.16 11.64
C ILE A 409 -10.22 -20.48 12.14
N ASN A 410 -11.06 -21.39 12.64
CA ASN A 410 -10.60 -22.69 13.14
C ASN A 410 -9.90 -23.52 12.05
N TYR A 411 -10.39 -23.45 10.80
CA TYR A 411 -9.76 -24.13 9.68
C TYR A 411 -8.46 -23.44 9.24
N ALA A 412 -8.39 -22.10 9.26
CA ALA A 412 -7.15 -21.38 9.03
C ALA A 412 -6.06 -21.76 10.06
N TYR A 413 -6.39 -21.83 11.35
CA TYR A 413 -5.47 -22.30 12.39
C TYR A 413 -5.00 -23.74 12.14
N ALA A 414 -5.90 -24.62 11.69
CA ALA A 414 -5.55 -26.01 11.41
C ALA A 414 -4.55 -26.15 10.25
N ASN A 415 -4.44 -25.15 9.37
CA ASN A 415 -3.52 -25.14 8.24
C ASN A 415 -2.11 -24.61 8.58
N ILE A 416 -1.95 -23.90 9.70
CA ILE A 416 -0.66 -23.30 10.10
C ILE A 416 0.53 -24.29 10.05
N PRO A 417 0.43 -25.53 10.58
CA PRO A 417 1.57 -26.46 10.56
C PRO A 417 2.01 -26.87 9.14
N GLU A 418 1.08 -26.93 8.19
CA GLU A 418 1.37 -27.24 6.79
C GLU A 418 2.14 -26.08 6.15
N VAL A 419 1.65 -24.85 6.32
CA VAL A 419 2.32 -23.64 5.82
C VAL A 419 3.73 -23.49 6.42
N LEU A 420 3.91 -23.75 7.72
CA LEU A 420 5.23 -23.71 8.37
C LEU A 420 6.20 -24.73 7.77
N THR A 421 5.71 -25.92 7.38
CA THR A 421 6.55 -26.92 6.72
C THR A 421 7.09 -26.40 5.38
N TRP A 422 6.29 -25.62 4.65
CA TRP A 422 6.72 -24.99 3.41
C TRP A 422 7.74 -23.87 3.65
N ILE A 423 7.47 -22.98 4.61
CA ILE A 423 8.41 -21.89 4.97
C ILE A 423 9.74 -22.47 5.48
N ASP A 424 9.72 -23.53 6.27
CA ASP A 424 10.94 -24.24 6.72
C ASP A 424 11.78 -24.75 5.54
N GLY A 425 11.13 -25.23 4.48
CA GLY A 425 11.79 -25.63 3.24
C GLY A 425 12.52 -24.45 2.57
N ILE A 426 11.85 -23.31 2.42
CA ILE A 426 12.45 -22.10 1.84
C ILE A 426 13.57 -21.54 2.73
N GLN A 427 13.38 -21.54 4.05
CA GLN A 427 14.40 -21.13 5.00
C GLN A 427 15.66 -22.00 4.89
N ALA A 428 15.52 -23.30 4.63
CA ALA A 428 16.66 -24.20 4.40
C ALA A 428 17.43 -23.84 3.11
N ILE A 429 16.74 -23.43 2.04
CA ILE A 429 17.39 -22.92 0.82
C ILE A 429 18.18 -21.65 1.16
N ALA A 430 17.54 -20.68 1.81
CA ALA A 430 18.18 -19.41 2.18
C ALA A 430 19.43 -19.63 3.06
N ASP A 431 19.33 -20.54 4.05
CA ASP A 431 20.46 -20.89 4.92
C ASP A 431 21.61 -21.53 4.16
N SER A 432 21.31 -22.41 3.19
CA SER A 432 22.34 -23.10 2.40
C SER A 432 23.15 -22.15 1.50
N LEU A 433 22.55 -21.00 1.13
CA LEU A 433 23.15 -19.98 0.27
C LEU A 433 23.62 -18.75 1.04
N HIS A 434 23.45 -18.73 2.37
CA HIS A 434 23.71 -17.58 3.23
C HIS A 434 22.98 -16.31 2.77
N LYS A 435 21.68 -16.46 2.46
CA LYS A 435 20.80 -15.38 2.00
C LYS A 435 19.79 -15.02 3.07
N GLU A 436 19.37 -13.76 3.05
CA GLU A 436 18.23 -13.32 3.86
C GLU A 436 16.94 -13.92 3.30
N MET A 437 15.97 -14.16 4.19
CA MET A 437 14.60 -14.45 3.80
C MET A 437 13.75 -13.22 4.15
N VAL A 438 13.05 -12.69 3.17
CA VAL A 438 12.07 -11.59 3.31
C VAL A 438 10.78 -12.03 2.65
N PHE A 439 9.63 -11.43 2.93
CA PHE A 439 8.38 -11.87 2.30
C PHE A 439 7.75 -10.78 1.43
N TYR A 440 7.57 -11.07 0.13
CA TYR A 440 7.08 -10.11 -0.87
C TYR A 440 5.57 -9.87 -0.78
N GLU A 441 4.83 -10.82 -0.21
CA GLU A 441 3.42 -10.67 0.15
C GLU A 441 2.95 -11.73 1.17
N GLY A 442 1.80 -11.47 1.78
CA GLY A 442 1.13 -12.42 2.66
C GLY A 442 0.00 -11.78 3.45
N GLY A 443 -0.37 -12.45 4.54
CA GLY A 443 -1.59 -12.16 5.31
C GLY A 443 -2.53 -13.34 5.23
N GLN A 444 -3.84 -13.08 5.14
CA GLN A 444 -4.84 -14.12 4.98
C GLN A 444 -5.07 -14.45 3.50
N HIS A 445 -5.35 -15.72 3.21
CA HIS A 445 -5.80 -16.24 1.92
C HIS A 445 -7.09 -17.07 2.15
N LEU A 446 -8.13 -16.42 2.67
CA LEU A 446 -9.46 -17.02 2.89
C LEU A 446 -10.33 -16.74 1.66
N THR A 447 -10.08 -17.51 0.62
CA THR A 447 -10.74 -17.45 -0.68
C THR A 447 -11.68 -18.64 -0.86
N PRO A 448 -12.64 -18.57 -1.79
CA PRO A 448 -13.43 -19.74 -2.14
C PRO A 448 -12.60 -20.72 -2.97
N HIS A 449 -13.07 -21.97 -3.02
CA HIS A 449 -12.64 -22.95 -4.00
C HIS A 449 -13.85 -23.45 -4.80
N PRO A 450 -13.80 -23.44 -6.15
CA PRO A 450 -12.76 -22.83 -6.98
C PRO A 450 -12.71 -21.29 -6.84
N PHE A 451 -11.52 -20.72 -7.04
CA PHE A 451 -11.33 -19.28 -6.97
C PHE A 451 -12.14 -18.54 -8.04
N GLY A 452 -12.73 -17.40 -7.69
CA GLY A 452 -13.53 -16.58 -8.62
C GLY A 452 -14.97 -17.06 -8.80
N GLU A 453 -15.40 -18.11 -8.10
CA GLU A 453 -16.80 -18.51 -8.01
C GLU A 453 -17.41 -18.08 -6.67
N GLU A 454 -18.71 -17.77 -6.65
CA GLU A 454 -19.42 -17.45 -5.42
C GLU A 454 -19.67 -18.73 -4.61
N PRO A 455 -19.08 -18.90 -3.41
CA PRO A 455 -19.23 -20.12 -2.63
C PRO A 455 -20.55 -20.16 -1.87
N SER A 456 -21.00 -21.37 -1.53
CA SER A 456 -22.21 -21.57 -0.70
C SER A 456 -22.10 -21.01 0.72
N TYR A 457 -20.87 -20.74 1.21
CA TYR A 457 -20.55 -20.19 2.52
C TYR A 457 -20.08 -18.71 2.46
N ALA A 458 -20.43 -17.98 1.40
CA ALA A 458 -19.99 -16.61 1.14
C ALA A 458 -20.10 -15.67 2.35
N GLN A 459 -21.22 -15.73 3.09
CA GLN A 459 -21.42 -14.87 4.26
C GLN A 459 -20.36 -15.11 5.35
N ALA A 460 -19.90 -16.35 5.54
CA ALA A 460 -18.85 -16.66 6.51
C ALA A 460 -17.51 -16.02 6.12
N LEU A 461 -17.16 -16.04 4.82
CA LEU A 461 -15.95 -15.37 4.30
C LEU A 461 -16.02 -13.84 4.43
N ILE A 462 -17.22 -13.25 4.35
CA ILE A 462 -17.43 -11.81 4.53
C ILE A 462 -17.41 -11.42 6.02
N ASP A 463 -18.06 -12.21 6.86
CA ASP A 463 -18.19 -11.95 8.30
C ASP A 463 -16.86 -12.09 9.04
N VAL A 464 -16.04 -13.07 8.64
CA VAL A 464 -14.74 -13.32 9.31
C VAL A 464 -13.81 -12.12 9.24
N GLN A 465 -13.91 -11.28 8.20
CA GLN A 465 -13.06 -10.10 8.00
C GLN A 465 -13.23 -9.02 9.09
N ARG A 466 -14.37 -9.02 9.79
CA ARG A 466 -14.64 -8.11 10.92
C ARG A 466 -14.64 -8.82 12.27
N SER A 467 -14.33 -10.12 12.29
CA SER A 467 -14.30 -10.93 13.52
C SER A 467 -13.10 -10.57 14.40
N PRO A 468 -13.26 -10.45 15.73
CA PRO A 468 -12.12 -10.30 16.64
C PRO A 468 -11.15 -11.49 16.57
N LEU A 469 -11.63 -12.68 16.21
CA LEU A 469 -10.80 -13.87 16.05
C LEU A 469 -9.77 -13.73 14.90
N MET A 470 -10.02 -12.87 13.92
CA MET A 470 -9.05 -12.56 12.85
C MET A 470 -7.82 -11.83 13.42
N TYR A 471 -8.01 -10.97 14.41
CA TYR A 471 -6.91 -10.26 15.07
C TYR A 471 -6.04 -11.25 15.86
N GLU A 472 -6.67 -12.18 16.59
CA GLU A 472 -5.96 -13.24 17.31
C GLU A 472 -5.17 -14.14 16.35
N LEU A 473 -5.78 -14.56 15.24
CA LEU A 473 -5.14 -15.35 14.19
C LEU A 473 -3.89 -14.66 13.62
N TYR A 474 -3.96 -13.36 13.35
CA TYR A 474 -2.81 -12.59 12.85
C TYR A 474 -1.68 -12.52 13.88
N LEU A 475 -1.99 -12.24 15.15
CA LEU A 475 -0.97 -12.17 16.19
C LEU A 475 -0.29 -13.52 16.40
N ASP A 476 -1.06 -14.61 16.51
CA ASP A 476 -0.50 -15.96 16.64
C ASP A 476 0.35 -16.34 15.43
N TRP A 477 -0.07 -15.94 14.22
CA TRP A 477 0.72 -16.17 13.01
C TRP A 477 2.03 -15.38 13.01
N PHE A 478 2.01 -14.12 13.43
CA PHE A 478 3.22 -13.30 13.57
C PHE A 478 4.18 -13.88 14.63
N GLU A 479 3.68 -14.46 15.72
CA GLU A 479 4.53 -15.15 16.70
C GLU A 479 5.27 -16.37 16.11
N GLU A 480 4.63 -17.10 15.20
CA GLU A 480 5.31 -18.17 14.46
C GLU A 480 6.37 -17.60 13.51
N LEU A 481 6.04 -16.53 12.77
CA LEU A 481 6.95 -15.92 11.81
C LEU A 481 8.18 -15.24 12.45
N LYS A 482 8.05 -14.70 13.66
CA LYS A 482 9.18 -14.16 14.46
C LYS A 482 10.33 -15.16 14.60
N LYS A 483 10.07 -16.46 14.53
CA LYS A 483 11.09 -17.52 14.67
C LYS A 483 12.07 -17.55 13.50
N TYR A 484 11.70 -16.98 12.35
CA TYR A 484 12.55 -16.88 11.16
C TYR A 484 13.41 -15.61 11.15
N GLN A 485 13.22 -14.67 12.09
CA GLN A 485 14.10 -13.50 12.20
C GLN A 485 15.53 -13.93 12.56
N LYS A 486 16.50 -13.47 11.76
CA LYS A 486 17.93 -13.71 11.95
C LYS A 486 18.70 -12.40 11.81
N GLY A 487 19.80 -12.27 12.55
CA GLY A 487 20.65 -11.09 12.50
C GLY A 487 20.10 -9.92 13.33
N ASP A 488 20.55 -8.72 12.97
CA ASP A 488 20.28 -7.45 13.66
C ASP A 488 19.21 -6.58 12.96
N LYS A 489 18.60 -7.09 11.89
CA LYS A 489 17.49 -6.44 11.17
C LYS A 489 16.17 -7.18 11.42
N PRO A 490 15.04 -6.46 11.49
CA PRO A 490 13.73 -7.09 11.54
C PRO A 490 13.49 -7.91 10.27
N LEU A 491 12.77 -9.02 10.41
CA LEU A 491 12.25 -9.77 9.28
C LEU A 491 11.22 -8.90 8.55
N LEU A 492 11.43 -8.65 7.25
CA LEU A 492 10.51 -7.87 6.43
C LEU A 492 9.36 -8.75 5.94
N LEU A 493 8.13 -8.29 6.15
CA LEU A 493 6.91 -8.93 5.66
C LEU A 493 6.02 -7.91 4.96
N MET A 494 5.75 -8.09 3.67
CA MET A 494 4.81 -7.23 2.97
C MET A 494 3.41 -7.81 3.07
N ASN A 495 2.46 -7.06 3.64
CA ASN A 495 1.05 -7.41 3.53
C ASN A 495 0.57 -7.24 2.08
N PHE A 496 -0.28 -8.16 1.58
CA PHE A 496 -0.65 -8.22 0.16
C PHE A 496 -1.48 -7.03 -0.34
N SER A 497 -2.37 -6.45 0.47
CA SER A 497 -3.22 -5.34 0.03
C SER A 497 -3.53 -4.39 1.18
N PHE A 498 -3.26 -3.11 0.95
CA PHE A 498 -3.53 -2.07 1.94
C PHE A 498 -5.03 -1.83 2.11
N ILE A 499 -5.72 -1.45 1.03
CA ILE A 499 -7.13 -1.08 1.06
C ILE A 499 -7.86 -1.76 -0.11
N SER A 500 -8.88 -2.56 0.19
CA SER A 500 -9.73 -3.17 -0.83
C SER A 500 -11.08 -3.57 -0.26
N ASP A 501 -12.09 -3.65 -1.11
CA ASP A 501 -13.40 -4.17 -0.73
C ASP A 501 -13.35 -5.63 -0.26
N ARG A 502 -14.41 -6.02 0.46
CA ARG A 502 -14.65 -7.42 0.82
C ARG A 502 -15.33 -8.14 -0.33
N SER A 503 -14.77 -9.28 -0.72
CA SER A 503 -15.36 -10.19 -1.69
C SER A 503 -15.31 -11.62 -1.17
N ALA A 504 -16.44 -12.33 -1.25
CA ALA A 504 -16.49 -13.77 -1.04
C ALA A 504 -16.03 -14.53 -2.28
N GLN A 505 -16.26 -13.96 -3.47
CA GLN A 505 -15.90 -14.55 -4.76
C GLN A 505 -14.40 -14.47 -5.07
N TYR A 506 -13.80 -13.31 -4.80
CA TYR A 506 -12.41 -13.00 -5.18
C TYR A 506 -11.45 -12.87 -3.99
N GLY A 507 -11.96 -13.04 -2.76
CA GLY A 507 -11.20 -12.83 -1.52
C GLY A 507 -11.30 -11.40 -1.00
N SER A 508 -11.12 -11.25 0.32
CA SER A 508 -11.17 -9.97 1.02
C SER A 508 -9.76 -9.59 1.48
N TRP A 509 -8.96 -9.05 0.57
CA TRP A 509 -7.51 -8.90 0.73
C TRP A 509 -7.11 -7.73 1.63
N GLY A 510 -7.69 -6.55 1.38
CA GLY A 510 -7.38 -5.29 2.05
C GLY A 510 -7.44 -5.37 3.57
N ILE A 511 -6.41 -4.86 4.24
CA ILE A 511 -6.39 -4.78 5.71
C ILE A 511 -7.34 -3.69 6.23
N LEU A 512 -7.69 -2.74 5.37
CA LEU A 512 -8.83 -1.84 5.45
C LEU A 512 -9.78 -2.08 4.26
N GLU A 513 -11.06 -1.78 4.44
CA GLU A 513 -12.10 -1.90 3.40
C GLU A 513 -12.20 -0.63 2.55
N THR A 514 -11.99 0.53 3.17
CA THR A 514 -11.99 1.85 2.50
C THR A 514 -11.00 2.77 3.22
N MET A 515 -10.52 3.81 2.53
CA MET A 515 -9.63 4.81 3.15
C MET A 515 -10.26 5.54 4.34
N GLU A 516 -11.56 5.81 4.28
CA GLU A 516 -12.29 6.53 5.34
C GLU A 516 -12.82 5.61 6.44
N GLN A 517 -12.43 4.33 6.46
CA GLN A 517 -12.90 3.38 7.46
C GLN A 517 -12.58 3.86 8.88
N ASP A 518 -13.62 4.28 9.61
CA ASP A 518 -13.55 4.54 11.05
C ASP A 518 -13.50 3.21 11.80
N THR A 519 -12.30 2.84 12.23
CA THR A 519 -12.04 1.57 12.93
C THR A 519 -12.71 1.48 14.30
N SER A 520 -13.26 2.58 14.82
CA SER A 520 -14.08 2.57 16.04
C SER A 520 -15.53 2.12 15.79
N LEU A 521 -15.99 2.20 14.54
CA LEU A 521 -17.33 1.82 14.11
C LEU A 521 -17.34 0.53 13.29
N ILE A 522 -16.38 0.39 12.37
CA ILE A 522 -16.22 -0.77 11.49
C ILE A 522 -14.89 -1.45 11.83
N PRO A 523 -14.90 -2.61 12.51
CA PRO A 523 -13.67 -3.29 12.92
C PRO A 523 -12.73 -3.58 11.74
N ALA A 524 -11.44 -3.29 11.91
CA ALA A 524 -10.37 -3.66 10.99
C ALA A 524 -9.32 -4.53 11.72
N PRO A 525 -9.65 -5.79 12.05
CA PRO A 525 -8.80 -6.63 12.88
C PRO A 525 -7.41 -6.89 12.28
N LYS A 526 -7.31 -7.00 10.94
CA LYS A 526 -6.04 -7.18 10.22
C LYS A 526 -5.13 -5.95 10.37
N TYR A 527 -5.64 -4.76 10.05
CA TYR A 527 -4.92 -3.49 10.22
C TYR A 527 -4.50 -3.26 11.67
N ARG A 528 -5.37 -3.57 12.63
CA ARG A 528 -5.05 -3.47 14.06
C ARG A 528 -3.87 -4.38 14.46
N ALA A 529 -3.86 -5.64 14.03
CA ALA A 529 -2.78 -6.57 14.36
C ALA A 529 -1.44 -6.09 13.78
N ILE A 530 -1.44 -5.66 12.51
CA ILE A 530 -0.24 -5.17 11.82
C ILE A 530 0.32 -3.90 12.47
N THR A 531 -0.53 -2.91 12.74
CA THR A 531 -0.10 -1.66 13.37
C THR A 531 0.40 -1.88 14.80
N GLU A 532 -0.14 -2.85 15.53
CA GLU A 532 0.37 -3.23 16.85
C GLU A 532 1.79 -3.81 16.77
N ILE A 533 2.07 -4.70 15.81
CA ILE A 533 3.42 -5.22 15.58
C ILE A 533 4.39 -4.11 15.19
N ASN A 534 4.04 -3.26 14.21
CA ASN A 534 4.92 -2.18 13.75
C ASN A 534 5.22 -1.13 14.83
N ASN A 535 4.24 -0.85 15.70
CA ASN A 535 4.41 0.10 16.79
C ASN A 535 5.08 -0.53 18.03
N GLY A 536 5.08 -1.86 18.15
CA GLY A 536 5.76 -2.57 19.23
C GLY A 536 7.28 -2.35 19.23
N CYS A 537 7.92 -2.31 18.05
CA CYS A 537 9.36 -2.10 17.93
C CYS A 537 9.81 -0.66 18.17
N GLN A 538 8.89 0.30 18.26
CA GLN A 538 9.30 1.64 18.63
C GLN A 538 9.90 1.49 20.02
N MET A 539 11.26 1.51 20.08
CA MET A 539 12.03 1.68 21.30
C MET A 539 11.18 2.60 22.13
N THR A 540 10.89 2.19 23.36
CA THR A 540 10.34 3.06 24.37
C THR A 540 11.09 4.39 24.22
N SER A 541 10.51 5.29 23.41
CA SER A 541 10.67 6.73 23.48
C SER A 541 10.49 6.86 24.92
N THR A 542 11.62 7.12 25.58
CA THR A 542 11.83 6.88 27.00
C THR A 542 10.47 6.89 27.63
N ILE A 543 10.10 5.83 28.34
CA ILE A 543 9.37 6.15 29.54
C ILE A 543 10.38 7.07 30.29
N ASP A 544 10.50 8.36 29.91
CA ASP A 544 10.06 9.48 30.70
C ASP A 544 8.89 8.83 31.35
N THR A 545 9.20 8.25 32.51
CA THR A 545 8.23 7.89 33.50
C THR A 545 7.17 8.91 33.24
N VAL A 546 6.02 8.47 32.72
CA VAL A 546 4.79 9.10 33.12
C VAL A 546 5.01 9.04 34.62
N LYS A 547 5.54 10.14 35.15
CA LYS A 547 5.58 10.37 36.57
C LYS A 547 4.13 10.13 36.82
N ASN A 548 3.84 9.01 37.49
CA ASN A 548 2.52 8.80 38.01
C ASN A 548 2.36 10.01 38.91
N TRP A 549 1.81 11.08 38.33
CA TRP A 549 1.48 12.29 39.02
C TRP A 549 0.25 11.83 39.75
N ASP A 550 0.49 11.27 40.94
CA ASP A 550 -0.49 10.67 41.85
C ASP A 550 -1.87 11.26 41.55
N GLU A 551 -2.79 10.46 41.00
CA GLU A 551 -4.13 10.84 40.54
C GLU A 551 -4.45 12.35 40.64
N LEU A 552 -4.17 13.11 39.57
CA LEU A 552 -4.55 14.52 39.48
C LEU A 552 -6.01 14.67 39.88
N THR A 553 -6.28 15.47 40.92
CA THR A 553 -7.62 15.63 41.47
C THR A 553 -8.00 17.10 41.46
N LEU A 554 -9.15 17.41 40.85
CA LEU A 554 -9.73 18.75 40.81
C LEU A 554 -10.66 18.98 42.01
N PHE A 555 -10.45 20.07 42.74
CA PHE A 555 -11.27 20.51 43.86
C PHE A 555 -11.96 21.84 43.51
N PRO A 556 -13.26 21.84 43.19
CA PRO A 556 -13.95 23.08 42.91
C PRO A 556 -14.15 23.89 44.20
N ASN A 557 -14.02 25.21 44.11
CA ASN A 557 -14.38 26.18 45.15
C ASN A 557 -15.44 27.17 44.60
N PRO A 558 -16.73 26.77 44.62
CA PRO A 558 -17.81 27.58 44.04
C PRO A 558 -18.00 28.93 44.73
N ALA A 559 -17.64 29.06 46.01
CA ALA A 559 -17.80 30.31 46.76
C ALA A 559 -16.87 31.44 46.27
N LEU A 560 -15.74 31.07 45.66
CA LEU A 560 -14.74 32.02 45.14
C LEU A 560 -14.66 32.01 43.60
N ASN A 561 -15.53 31.26 42.91
CA ASN A 561 -15.42 30.99 41.47
C ASN A 561 -14.03 30.48 41.06
N GLN A 562 -13.48 29.58 41.85
CA GLN A 562 -12.16 29.01 41.62
C GLN A 562 -12.20 27.50 41.63
N PHE A 563 -11.16 26.86 41.13
CA PHE A 563 -10.87 25.46 41.43
C PHE A 563 -9.39 25.30 41.75
N GLU A 564 -9.05 24.24 42.47
CA GLU A 564 -7.68 23.84 42.74
C GLU A 564 -7.38 22.47 42.11
N ILE A 565 -6.14 22.25 41.70
CA ILE A 565 -5.68 20.93 41.25
C ILE A 565 -4.59 20.45 42.21
N LYS A 566 -4.83 19.30 42.84
CA LYS A 566 -3.84 18.62 43.68
C LYS A 566 -2.91 17.78 42.81
N ASN A 567 -1.65 17.69 43.22
CA ASN A 567 -0.57 16.98 42.52
C ASN A 567 -0.23 17.58 41.14
N LEU A 568 -0.54 18.86 40.94
CA LEU A 568 -0.19 19.60 39.73
C LEU A 568 1.33 19.89 39.68
N PRO A 569 2.03 19.52 38.60
CA PRO A 569 3.46 19.82 38.44
C PRO A 569 3.75 21.32 38.36
N ALA A 570 4.88 21.75 38.92
CA ALA A 570 5.28 23.16 39.04
C ALA A 570 5.41 23.90 37.70
N GLU A 571 5.66 23.18 36.61
CA GLU A 571 5.80 23.75 35.25
C GLU A 571 4.64 23.37 34.32
N SER A 572 3.43 23.24 34.86
CA SER A 572 2.25 22.93 34.04
C SER A 572 1.66 24.16 33.33
N LYS A 573 1.00 23.92 32.20
CA LYS A 573 0.09 24.83 31.50
C LYS A 573 -1.31 24.22 31.54
N ILE A 574 -2.33 25.04 31.76
CA ILE A 574 -3.72 24.58 31.83
C ILE A 574 -4.54 25.29 30.77
N THR A 575 -5.36 24.51 30.07
CA THR A 575 -6.32 25.00 29.07
C THR A 575 -7.70 24.46 29.42
N ILE A 576 -8.69 25.34 29.51
CA ILE A 576 -10.09 24.97 29.72
C ILE A 576 -10.81 25.04 28.37
N LEU A 577 -11.42 23.92 27.96
CA LEU A 577 -12.20 23.81 26.73
C LEU A 577 -13.70 23.68 27.06
N ASP A 578 -14.56 24.21 26.19
CA ASP A 578 -15.98 23.83 26.18
C ASP A 578 -16.19 22.43 25.56
N LEU A 579 -17.44 21.95 25.56
CA LEU A 579 -17.77 20.63 25.01
C LEU A 579 -17.63 20.51 23.48
N GLN A 580 -17.43 21.63 22.79
CA GLN A 580 -17.15 21.67 21.35
C GLN A 580 -15.64 21.77 21.07
N GLY A 581 -14.80 21.65 22.11
CA GLY A 581 -13.34 21.70 22.01
C GLY A 581 -12.75 23.11 21.87
N ARG A 582 -13.55 24.17 22.04
CA ARG A 582 -13.05 25.55 21.90
C ARG A 582 -12.36 26.00 23.18
N PRO A 583 -11.16 26.61 23.08
CA PRO A 583 -10.45 27.11 24.25
C PRO A 583 -11.12 28.34 24.85
N MET A 584 -11.44 28.24 26.13
CA MET A 584 -12.13 29.29 26.89
C MET A 584 -11.17 30.08 27.77
N VAL A 585 -10.19 29.41 28.40
CA VAL A 585 -9.20 30.04 29.31
C VAL A 585 -7.87 29.29 29.22
N HIS A 586 -6.77 30.04 29.30
CA HIS A 586 -5.41 29.49 29.38
C HIS A 586 -4.66 30.06 30.58
N TYR A 587 -3.96 29.19 31.32
CA TYR A 587 -3.05 29.57 32.39
C TYR A 587 -1.64 29.15 32.04
N THR A 588 -0.71 30.11 32.10
CA THR A 588 0.73 29.89 31.91
C THR A 588 1.48 30.48 33.11
N GLN A 589 2.50 29.77 33.60
CA GLN A 589 3.30 30.10 34.80
C GLN A 589 2.52 30.04 36.12
N LEU A 590 2.44 28.84 36.68
CA LEU A 590 1.64 28.54 37.87
C LEU A 590 2.46 28.76 39.15
N SER A 591 2.33 29.94 39.75
CA SER A 591 2.87 30.20 41.10
C SER A 591 1.93 29.80 42.23
N GLN A 592 0.70 29.38 41.89
CA GLN A 592 -0.39 29.04 42.81
C GLN A 592 -1.21 27.87 42.26
N ASN A 593 -1.83 27.09 43.15
CA ASN A 593 -2.67 25.94 42.79
C ASN A 593 -4.16 26.29 42.62
N ALA A 594 -4.54 27.57 42.66
CA ALA A 594 -5.93 28.03 42.55
C ALA A 594 -6.17 28.81 41.24
N PHE A 595 -7.21 28.44 40.50
CA PHE A 595 -7.51 28.91 39.14
C PHE A 595 -8.86 29.61 39.08
N ASP A 596 -8.89 30.85 38.62
CA ASP A 596 -10.07 31.73 38.63
C ASP A 596 -10.92 31.59 37.36
N ILE A 597 -12.11 31.03 37.54
CA ILE A 597 -13.06 30.78 36.46
C ILE A 597 -14.23 31.76 36.45
N HIS A 598 -14.18 32.91 37.14
CA HIS A 598 -15.33 33.83 37.25
C HIS A 598 -15.96 34.24 35.91
N ASN A 599 -15.17 34.35 34.84
CA ASN A 599 -15.64 34.74 33.51
C ASN A 599 -16.24 33.60 32.67
N LEU A 600 -16.13 32.34 33.10
CA LEU A 600 -16.77 31.22 32.41
C LEU A 600 -18.30 31.24 32.64
N PRO A 601 -19.13 31.03 31.61
CA PRO A 601 -20.56 30.74 31.80
C PRO A 601 -20.80 29.51 32.70
N GLN A 602 -22.03 29.34 33.19
CA GLN A 602 -22.43 28.07 33.82
C GLN A 602 -22.44 26.98 32.76
N GLY A 603 -21.81 25.85 33.05
CA GLY A 603 -21.62 24.81 32.05
C GLY A 603 -20.63 23.74 32.44
N LEU A 604 -20.50 22.77 31.53
CA LEU A 604 -19.55 21.68 31.63
C LEU A 604 -18.33 21.98 30.75
N TYR A 605 -17.14 21.79 31.32
CA TYR A 605 -15.86 22.09 30.69
C TYR A 605 -14.87 20.94 30.89
N MET A 606 -13.91 20.84 29.98
CA MET A 606 -12.77 19.93 30.08
C MET A 606 -11.50 20.73 30.38
N VAL A 607 -10.76 20.35 31.41
CA VAL A 607 -9.53 21.00 31.85
C VAL A 607 -8.36 20.14 31.41
N TYR A 608 -7.67 20.58 30.37
CA TYR A 608 -6.47 19.94 29.85
C TYR A 608 -5.22 20.50 30.51
N ILE A 609 -4.31 19.62 30.87
CA ILE A 609 -3.08 19.94 31.58
C ILE A 609 -1.92 19.45 30.74
N TYR A 610 -0.98 20.35 30.48
CA TYR A 610 0.24 20.09 29.71
C TYR A 610 1.47 20.49 30.52
N THR A 611 2.63 19.96 30.19
CA THR A 611 3.91 20.47 30.67
C THR A 611 4.31 21.76 29.93
N SER A 612 5.37 22.42 30.38
CA SER A 612 5.90 23.65 29.77
C SER A 612 6.36 23.45 28.32
N ASP A 613 6.83 22.25 27.97
CA ASP A 613 7.23 21.77 26.64
C ASP A 613 6.10 21.14 25.81
N LYS A 614 4.83 21.30 26.24
CA LYS A 614 3.61 20.88 25.53
C LYS A 614 3.32 19.36 25.53
N GLN A 615 3.95 18.56 26.39
CA GLN A 615 3.51 17.18 26.60
C GLN A 615 2.20 17.15 27.39
N TYR A 616 1.29 16.24 27.03
CA TYR A 616 0.00 16.09 27.70
C TYR A 616 0.16 15.34 29.04
N ILE A 617 -0.40 15.89 30.12
CA ILE A 617 -0.35 15.31 31.47
C ILE A 617 -1.67 14.63 31.82
N GLY A 618 -2.82 15.23 31.48
CA GLY A 618 -4.12 14.69 31.84
C GLY A 618 -5.28 15.63 31.56
N CYS A 619 -6.49 15.10 31.69
CA CYS A 619 -7.74 15.82 31.47
C CYS A 619 -8.72 15.60 32.63
N LEU A 620 -9.29 16.68 33.15
CA LEU A 620 -10.23 16.67 34.27
C LEU A 620 -11.55 17.33 33.88
N LYS A 621 -12.63 16.86 34.48
CA LYS A 621 -13.98 17.41 34.28
C LYS A 621 -14.24 18.56 35.25
N LEU A 622 -14.68 19.71 34.75
CA LEU A 622 -15.10 20.86 35.56
C LEU A 622 -16.56 21.22 35.28
N VAL A 623 -17.38 21.32 36.32
CA VAL A 623 -18.74 21.86 36.25
C VAL A 623 -18.75 23.17 37.01
N LYS A 624 -19.11 24.26 36.34
CA LYS A 624 -19.26 25.59 36.95
C LYS A 624 -20.72 25.93 37.20
#